data_AF-A0A938T4R4-F1
#
_entry.id   AF-A0A938T4R4-F1
#
_cell.length_a   1.000
_cell.length_b   1.000
_cell.length_c   1.000
_cell.angle_alpha   90.00
_cell.angle_beta   90.00
_cell.angle_gamma   90.00
#
_symmetry.space_group_name_H-M   'P 1'
#
loop_
_entity.id
_entity.type
_entity.pdbx_description
1 polymer ?
#
loop_
_entity_poly.entity_id
_entity_poly.type
_entity_poly.pdbx_seq_one_letter_code
_entity_poly.pdbx_strand_id
1 'polypeptide(L)' 'MNYQNKQDIIFSISLEDLQAEALEKLGRELNDDEIEVAKKGLMCGLMMDIDSVYYAIFDEML' A
#
# COMPACT_ATOMS: atom_id res chain seq x y z
N MET A 1 21.67 6.77 -6.58
CA MET A 1 20.50 6.50 -7.44
C MET A 1 20.16 7.80 -8.14
N ASN A 2 20.12 7.81 -9.48
CA ASN A 2 19.75 9.00 -10.25
C ASN A 2 18.23 8.94 -10.44
N TYR A 3 17.46 9.75 -9.70
CA TYR A 3 16.00 9.88 -9.88
C TYR A 3 15.71 10.66 -11.17
N GLN A 4 15.93 10.03 -12.32
CA GLN A 4 15.85 10.69 -13.64
C GLN A 4 14.58 10.33 -14.42
N ASN A 5 13.75 9.40 -13.93
CA ASN A 5 12.52 9.01 -14.61
C ASN A 5 11.28 9.41 -13.80
N LYS A 6 10.43 10.27 -14.38
CA LYS A 6 9.20 10.76 -13.73
C LYS A 6 8.13 9.67 -13.55
N GLN A 7 8.40 8.44 -13.97
CA GLN A 7 7.47 7.31 -13.94
C GLN A 7 7.87 6.21 -12.93
N ASP A 8 8.90 6.45 -12.12
CA ASP A 8 9.32 5.46 -11.13
C ASP A 8 8.21 5.23 -10.10
N ILE A 9 7.90 3.96 -9.83
CA ILE A 9 6.95 3.57 -8.78
C ILE A 9 7.62 3.84 -7.43
N ILE A 10 7.08 4.79 -6.67
CA ILE A 10 7.60 5.15 -5.33
C ILE A 10 7.03 4.23 -4.24
N PHE A 11 5.80 3.74 -4.42
CA PHE A 11 5.14 2.82 -3.50
C PHE A 11 4.14 1.94 -4.25
N SER A 12 4.15 0.64 -3.97
CA SER A 12 3.18 -0.33 -4.48
C SER A 12 3.02 -1.49 -3.50
N ILE A 13 1.82 -2.05 -3.43
CA ILE A 13 1.54 -3.30 -2.71
C ILE A 13 1.25 -4.36 -3.76
N SER A 14 2.01 -5.44 -3.77
CA SER A 14 1.75 -6.55 -4.69
C SER A 14 0.63 -7.46 -4.14
N LEU A 15 0.05 -8.29 -5.01
CA LEU A 15 -0.90 -9.30 -4.56
C LEU A 15 -0.24 -10.33 -3.62
N GLU A 16 1.03 -10.65 -3.86
CA GLU A 16 1.80 -11.56 -3.01
C GLU A 16 1.96 -11.01 -1.60
N ASP A 17 2.29 -9.72 -1.46
CA ASP A 17 2.38 -9.06 -0.15
C ASP A 17 1.04 -9.07 0.58
N LEU A 18 -0.06 -8.79 -0.14
CA LEU A 18 -1.41 -8.85 0.42
C LEU A 18 -1.76 -10.28 0.89
N GLN A 19 -1.40 -11.30 0.11
CA GLN A 19 -1.66 -12.70 0.47
C GLN A 19 -0.78 -13.16 1.63
N ALA A 20 0.46 -12.70 1.73
CA ALA A 20 1.33 -12.98 2.87
C ALA A 20 0.74 -12.42 4.18
N GLU A 21 0.25 -11.17 4.15
CA GLU A 21 -0.45 -10.57 5.30
C GLU A 21 -1.73 -11.32 5.66
N ALA A 22 -2.49 -11.79 4.66
CA ALA A 22 -3.68 -12.60 4.90
C ALA A 22 -3.32 -13.95 5.52
N LEU A 23 -2.26 -14.61 5.04
CA LEU A 23 -1.78 -15.86 5.60
C LEU A 23 -1.33 -15.67 7.05
N GLU A 24 -0.63 -14.59 7.36
CA GLU A 24 -0.19 -14.29 8.74
C GLU A 24 -1.37 -14.00 9.67
N LYS A 25 -2.32 -13.15 9.25
CA LYS A 25 -3.41 -12.68 10.13
C LYS A 25 -4.61 -13.63 10.20
N LEU A 26 -4.89 -14.35 9.10
CA LEU A 26 -6.08 -15.20 8.94
C LEU A 26 -5.73 -16.69 8.85
N GLY A 27 -4.45 -17.05 8.71
CA GLY A 27 -4.00 -18.44 8.56
C GLY A 27 -4.31 -19.04 7.18
N ARG A 28 -4.72 -18.23 6.20
CA ARG A 28 -5.02 -18.65 4.82
C ARG A 28 -4.94 -17.49 3.84
N GLU A 29 -4.85 -17.83 2.57
CA GLU A 29 -5.00 -16.87 1.48
C GLU A 29 -6.47 -16.40 1.33
N LEU A 30 -6.60 -15.18 0.80
CA LEU A 30 -7.85 -14.57 0.36
C LEU A 30 -8.29 -15.18 -0.97
N ASN A 31 -9.60 -15.38 -1.12
CA ASN A 31 -10.18 -15.66 -2.43
C ASN A 31 -10.42 -14.36 -3.23
N ASP A 32 -10.85 -14.49 -4.49
CA ASP A 32 -11.05 -13.35 -5.41
C ASP A 32 -12.00 -12.27 -4.86
N ASP A 33 -13.11 -12.66 -4.23
CA ASP A 33 -14.07 -11.71 -3.65
C ASP A 33 -13.46 -10.95 -2.46
N GLU A 34 -12.70 -11.66 -1.62
CA GLU A 34 -12.00 -11.09 -0.48
C GLU A 34 -10.85 -10.16 -0.92
N ILE A 35 -10.15 -10.48 -2.01
CA ILE A 35 -9.14 -9.63 -2.62
C ILE A 35 -9.78 -8.30 -3.06
N GLU A 36 -10.95 -8.33 -3.69
CA GLU A 36 -11.64 -7.10 -4.10
C GLU A 36 -12.10 -6.24 -2.91
N VAL A 37 -12.49 -6.87 -1.80
CA VAL A 37 -12.77 -6.15 -0.55
C VAL A 37 -11.49 -5.53 0.02
N ALA A 38 -10.40 -6.30 0.07
CA ALA A 38 -9.12 -5.83 0.57
C ALA A 38 -8.57 -4.65 -0.25
N LYS A 39 -8.66 -4.71 -1.59
CA LYS A 39 -8.28 -3.60 -2.47
C LYS A 39 -9.05 -2.32 -2.17
N LYS A 40 -10.37 -2.42 -1.99
CA LYS A 40 -11.21 -1.25 -1.63
C LYS A 40 -10.82 -0.69 -0.27
N GLY A 41 -10.59 -1.56 0.71
CA GLY A 41 -10.12 -1.18 2.05
C GLY A 41 -8.78 -0.44 2.00
N LEU A 42 -7.81 -0.99 1.27
CA LEU A 42 -6.48 -0.38 1.07
C LEU A 42 -6.59 0.99 0.39
N MET A 43 -7.40 1.12 -0.67
CA MET A 43 -7.61 2.40 -1.33
C MET A 43 -8.22 3.44 -0.39
N CYS A 44 -9.28 3.10 0.34
CA CYS A 44 -9.91 4.03 1.28
C CYS A 44 -8.95 4.44 2.40
N GLY A 45 -8.26 3.48 3.03
CA GLY A 45 -7.34 3.77 4.13
C GLY A 45 -6.16 4.62 3.69
N LEU A 46 -5.51 4.26 2.58
CA LEU A 46 -4.38 5.03 2.06
C LEU A 46 -4.82 6.42 1.62
N MET A 47 -5.93 6.57 0.87
CA MET A 47 -6.37 7.88 0.40
C MET A 47 -6.77 8.83 1.52
N MET A 48 -7.33 8.32 2.64
CA MET A 48 -7.72 9.18 3.75
C MET A 48 -6.52 9.80 4.48
N ASP A 49 -5.40 9.07 4.56
CA ASP A 49 -4.26 9.47 5.37
C ASP A 49 -3.03 9.90 4.55
N ILE A 50 -3.08 9.80 3.21
CA ILE A 50 -1.90 10.03 2.37
C ILE A 50 -1.31 11.44 2.52
N ASP A 51 -2.15 12.46 2.71
CA ASP A 51 -1.70 13.83 2.91
C ASP A 51 -0.92 13.99 4.22
N SER A 52 -1.38 13.34 5.29
CA SER A 52 -0.69 13.29 6.58
C SER A 52 0.64 12.57 6.48
N VAL A 53 0.70 11.48 5.70
CA VAL A 53 1.94 10.74 5.44
C VAL A 53 2.95 11.62 4.70
N TYR A 54 2.54 12.30 3.63
CA TYR A 54 3.44 13.23 2.92
C TYR A 54 3.90 14.38 3.81
N TYR A 55 3.00 14.94 4.61
CA TYR A 55 3.35 16.00 5.56
C TYR A 55 4.45 15.54 6.53
N ALA A 56 4.27 14.37 7.17
CA ALA A 56 5.27 13.82 8.09
C ALA A 56 6.62 13.56 7.40
N ILE A 57 6.60 12.96 6.19
CA ILE A 57 7.82 12.70 5.41
C ILE A 57 8.56 14.01 5.12
N PHE A 58 7.85 15.06 4.72
CA PHE A 58 8.48 16.34 4.38
C PHE A 58 8.91 17.13 5.62
N ASP A 59 8.19 17.03 6.74
CA ASP A 59 8.58 17.64 8.01
C ASP A 59 9.92 17.07 8.52
N GLU A 60 10.12 15.75 8.42
CA GLU A 60 11.40 15.11 8.77
C GLU A 60 12.58 15.49 7.85
N MET A 61 12.31 16.08 6.67
CA MET A 61 13.33 16.50 5.71
C MET A 61 13.77 17.96 5.87
N LEU A 62 13.17 18.72 6.79
CA LEU A 62 13.46 20.13 7.08
C LEU A 62 14.45 20.26 8.25
#